data_AF-A0AAW6ZM45-F1
#
_entry.id   AF-A0AAW6ZM45-F1
#
_cell.length_a   1.000
_cell.length_b   1.000
_cell.length_c   1.000
_cell.angle_alpha   90.00
_cell.angle_beta   90.00
_cell.angle_gamma   90.00
#
_symmetry.space_group_name_H-M   'P 1'
#
loop_
_entity.id
_entity.type
_entity.pdbx_description
1 polymer ?
#
loop_
_entity_poly.entity_id
_entity_poly.type
_entity_poly.pdbx_seq_one_letter_code
_entity_poly.pdbx_strand_id
1 'polypeptide(L)'
;MKSLKRNWRRKLISSVMAVSLFYAVPLQAQNVVGLSEIITTSNWQQWQTVGEAQLTWFVFDIYKSRLKAPDGQYSVSRDVSPHPFALEINYQRDISKEQLLDVTDEQWQKLGFTEPYRQKWILELDTMFPNIKKGDELTYLTDGKNGQLIYRKAGSEPYKTVGYVKDERLNDAFLSIWLSPKTEFPKLRKQLIGQVR
;
A
#
# COMPACT_ATOMS: atom_id res chain seq x y z
N MET A 1 -30.38 -58.08 1.66
CA MET A 1 -31.32 -57.28 0.85
C MET A 1 -30.51 -56.51 -0.19
N LYS A 2 -30.45 -56.99 -1.44
CA LYS A 2 -31.20 -56.46 -2.61
C LYS A 2 -31.13 -54.94 -2.74
N SER A 3 -30.78 -54.27 -3.84
CA SER A 3 -30.18 -54.60 -5.14
C SER A 3 -30.33 -53.33 -5.99
N LEU A 4 -29.46 -53.16 -6.99
CA LEU A 4 -29.77 -52.59 -8.32
C LEU A 4 -30.03 -51.06 -8.39
N LYS A 5 -29.12 -50.27 -8.96
CA LYS A 5 -28.85 -50.08 -10.40
C LYS A 5 -29.80 -49.10 -11.10
N ARG A 6 -29.13 -48.12 -11.74
CA ARG A 6 -29.18 -47.82 -13.18
C ARG A 6 -30.09 -46.68 -13.62
N ASN A 7 -29.39 -45.60 -14.00
CA ASN A 7 -29.66 -44.64 -15.07
C ASN A 7 -30.66 -45.14 -16.12
N TRP A 8 -31.67 -44.34 -16.43
CA TRP A 8 -32.44 -44.51 -17.65
C TRP A 8 -32.47 -43.24 -18.49
N ARG A 9 -31.99 -43.45 -19.70
CA ARG A 9 -31.93 -42.56 -20.84
C ARG A 9 -33.33 -42.31 -21.43
N ARG A 10 -33.45 -41.11 -22.01
CA ARG A 10 -34.21 -40.75 -23.22
C ARG A 10 -35.74 -40.79 -23.09
N LYS A 11 -36.37 -39.70 -23.55
CA LYS A 11 -37.13 -39.72 -24.80
C LYS A 11 -37.30 -38.30 -25.34
N LEU A 12 -37.02 -38.19 -26.65
CA LEU A 12 -37.43 -37.13 -27.56
C LEU A 12 -38.95 -37.01 -27.56
N ILE A 13 -39.50 -35.84 -27.89
CA ILE A 13 -40.52 -35.67 -28.93
C ILE A 13 -40.50 -34.20 -29.37
N SER A 14 -40.44 -34.05 -30.68
CA SER A 14 -40.50 -32.82 -31.46
C SER A 14 -41.90 -32.21 -31.48
N SER A 15 -41.95 -30.97 -31.96
CA SER A 15 -43.04 -30.41 -32.79
C SER A 15 -44.20 -29.68 -32.10
N VAL A 16 -44.24 -28.36 -32.39
CA VAL A 16 -45.28 -27.69 -33.20
C VAL A 16 -46.04 -26.53 -32.54
N MET A 17 -46.00 -25.42 -33.31
CA MET A 17 -46.91 -24.28 -33.43
C MET A 17 -47.19 -23.36 -32.25
N ALA A 18 -46.77 -22.11 -32.49
CA ALA A 18 -47.58 -20.88 -32.46
C ALA A 18 -48.54 -20.71 -31.27
N VAL A 19 -48.29 -19.66 -30.49
CA VAL A 19 -49.25 -18.56 -30.29
C VAL A 19 -48.48 -17.40 -29.67
N SER A 20 -48.57 -16.26 -30.34
CA SER A 20 -48.09 -14.97 -29.90
C SER A 20 -48.81 -14.58 -28.61
N LEU A 21 -48.11 -14.67 -27.48
CA LEU A 21 -48.50 -13.98 -26.26
C LEU A 21 -47.47 -12.90 -25.99
N PHE A 22 -47.96 -11.66 -26.06
CA PHE A 22 -47.32 -10.47 -25.53
C PHE A 22 -46.85 -10.73 -24.10
N TYR A 23 -45.56 -11.04 -23.94
CA TYR A 23 -44.88 -10.77 -22.70
C TYR A 23 -44.17 -9.45 -22.88
N ALA A 24 -44.75 -8.40 -22.32
CA ALA A 24 -44.03 -7.18 -22.01
C ALA A 24 -42.83 -7.61 -21.17
N VAL A 25 -41.63 -7.59 -21.77
CA VAL A 25 -40.39 -7.75 -21.03
C VAL A 25 -40.29 -6.51 -20.17
N PRO A 26 -40.39 -6.60 -18.82
CA PRO A 26 -39.92 -5.48 -18.03
C PRO A 26 -38.45 -5.32 -18.39
N LEU A 27 -38.09 -4.16 -18.94
CA LEU A 27 -36.72 -3.69 -18.96
C LEU A 27 -36.23 -3.74 -17.51
N GLN A 28 -35.63 -4.85 -17.12
CA GLN A 28 -34.78 -4.89 -15.97
C GLN A 28 -33.63 -3.97 -16.36
N ALA A 29 -33.73 -2.72 -15.91
CA ALA A 29 -32.57 -1.86 -15.77
C ALA A 29 -31.57 -2.70 -14.98
N GLN A 30 -30.61 -3.28 -15.70
CA GLN A 30 -29.42 -3.80 -15.07
C GLN A 30 -28.85 -2.58 -14.39
N ASN A 31 -28.98 -2.54 -13.07
CA ASN A 31 -28.12 -1.71 -12.26
C ASN A 31 -26.72 -2.20 -12.66
N VAL A 32 -26.10 -1.50 -13.60
CA VAL A 32 -24.65 -1.47 -13.68
C VAL A 32 -24.30 -0.86 -12.34
N VAL A 33 -24.14 -1.73 -11.35
CA VAL A 33 -23.46 -1.42 -10.12
C VAL A 33 -22.16 -0.86 -10.64
N GLY A 34 -22.05 0.47 -10.63
CA GLY A 34 -20.85 1.15 -11.00
C GLY A 34 -19.78 0.43 -10.20
N LEU A 35 -18.88 -0.25 -10.90
CA LEU A 35 -17.61 -0.65 -10.34
C LEU A 35 -16.93 0.68 -10.05
N SER A 36 -17.33 1.33 -8.95
CA SER A 36 -16.52 2.33 -8.30
C SER A 36 -15.26 1.55 -7.97
N GLU A 37 -14.24 1.77 -8.79
CA GLU A 37 -12.91 1.25 -8.61
C GLU A 37 -12.48 1.63 -7.19
N ILE A 38 -12.73 0.74 -6.23
CA ILE A 38 -11.91 0.67 -5.04
C ILE A 38 -10.59 0.21 -5.62
N ILE A 39 -9.72 1.15 -5.99
CA ILE A 39 -8.35 0.85 -6.36
C ILE A 39 -7.80 0.03 -5.20
N THR A 40 -7.69 -1.26 -5.46
CA THR A 40 -7.28 -2.25 -4.48
C THR A 40 -5.79 -2.03 -4.26
N THR A 41 -5.46 -1.20 -3.27
CA THR A 41 -4.11 -1.18 -2.67
C THR A 41 -3.68 -2.60 -2.26
N SER A 42 -4.62 -3.55 -2.15
CA SER A 42 -4.43 -4.98 -1.97
C SER A 42 -3.37 -5.68 -2.83
N ASN A 43 -2.90 -5.11 -3.94
CA ASN A 43 -1.91 -5.75 -4.82
C ASN A 43 -0.70 -4.85 -5.14
N TRP A 44 -0.37 -3.95 -4.22
CA TRP A 44 0.78 -3.03 -4.34
C TRP A 44 2.11 -3.73 -4.59
N GLN A 45 2.24 -5.01 -4.23
CA GLN A 45 3.43 -5.82 -4.48
C GLN A 45 3.74 -5.96 -5.99
N GLN A 46 2.73 -5.87 -6.85
CA GLN A 46 2.88 -5.95 -8.32
C GLN A 46 3.10 -4.58 -8.98
N TRP A 47 3.04 -3.48 -8.22
CA TRP A 47 3.29 -2.15 -8.74
C TRP A 47 4.72 -2.00 -9.26
N GLN A 48 4.88 -1.14 -10.26
CA GLN A 48 6.17 -0.90 -10.89
C GLN A 48 7.03 -0.01 -10.01
N THR A 49 8.34 -0.26 -10.02
CA THR A 49 9.32 0.55 -9.30
C THR A 49 9.47 1.91 -9.97
N VAL A 50 9.29 2.97 -9.18
CA VAL A 50 9.66 4.35 -9.56
C VAL A 50 11.16 4.54 -9.41
N GLY A 51 11.71 4.11 -8.27
CA GLY A 51 13.12 4.29 -7.94
C GLY A 51 13.53 3.55 -6.68
N GLU A 52 14.83 3.34 -6.54
CA GLU A 52 15.46 2.68 -5.39
C GLU A 52 16.61 3.52 -4.86
N ALA A 53 16.80 3.52 -3.54
CA ALA A 53 17.86 4.28 -2.90
C ALA A 53 18.43 3.54 -1.69
N GLN A 54 19.71 3.77 -1.40
CA GLN A 54 20.41 3.20 -0.25
C GLN A 54 20.79 4.33 0.71
N LEU A 55 20.40 4.22 1.98
CA LEU A 55 20.91 5.10 3.02
C LEU A 55 22.14 4.44 3.68
N THR A 56 23.28 5.12 3.55
CA THR A 56 24.53 4.74 4.22
C THR A 56 24.96 5.90 5.11
N TRP A 57 25.17 5.61 6.39
CA TRP A 57 25.68 6.58 7.36
C TRP A 57 27.12 6.23 7.71
N PHE A 58 28.05 7.13 7.35
CA PHE A 58 29.48 6.91 7.48
C PHE A 58 29.94 5.66 6.70
N VAL A 59 30.13 4.52 7.37
CA VAL A 59 30.50 3.23 6.75
C VAL A 59 29.41 2.17 6.89
N PHE A 60 28.26 2.52 7.46
CA PHE A 60 27.20 1.58 7.79
C PHE A 60 25.99 1.77 6.89
N ASP A 61 25.61 0.68 6.23
CA ASP A 61 24.35 0.62 5.49
C ASP A 61 23.18 0.49 6.48
N ILE A 62 22.23 1.43 6.41
CA ILE A 62 21.11 1.54 7.34
C ILE A 62 19.89 0.83 6.78
N TYR A 63 19.48 1.22 5.57
CA TYR A 63 18.39 0.58 4.85
C TYR A 63 18.50 0.78 3.35
N LYS A 64 17.90 -0.13 2.60
CA LYS A 64 17.54 0.06 1.20
C LYS A 64 16.07 0.41 1.11
N SER A 65 15.75 1.44 0.33
CA SER A 65 14.38 1.91 0.12
C SER A 65 13.98 1.78 -1.35
N ARG A 66 12.70 1.54 -1.60
CA ARG A 66 12.12 1.48 -2.94
C ARG A 66 10.77 2.17 -2.93
N LEU A 67 10.53 3.00 -3.95
CA LEU A 67 9.22 3.60 -4.20
C LEU A 67 8.55 2.86 -5.36
N LYS A 68 7.31 2.45 -5.18
CA LYS A 68 6.50 1.76 -6.20
C LYS A 68 5.19 2.48 -6.42
N ALA A 69 4.78 2.62 -7.67
CA ALA A 69 3.50 3.22 -8.05
C ALA A 69 2.82 2.34 -9.11
N PRO A 70 1.49 2.41 -9.26
CA PRO A 70 0.77 1.58 -10.23
C PRO A 70 1.36 1.59 -11.64
N ASP A 71 1.82 2.75 -12.10
CA ASP A 71 2.40 3.00 -13.43
C ASP A 71 3.92 3.22 -13.41
N GLY A 72 4.56 3.02 -12.26
CA GLY A 72 6.01 3.22 -12.10
C GLY A 72 6.45 4.67 -12.13
N GLN A 73 5.54 5.64 -11.99
CA GLN A 73 5.86 7.06 -11.96
C GLN A 73 5.44 7.71 -10.64
N TYR A 74 6.24 8.69 -10.21
CA TYR A 74 5.88 9.56 -9.08
C TYR A 74 5.62 10.98 -9.58
N SER A 75 4.41 11.46 -9.36
CA SER A 75 4.00 12.81 -9.77
C SER A 75 4.51 13.84 -8.76
N VAL A 76 5.58 14.55 -9.09
CA VAL A 76 6.11 15.60 -8.21
C VAL A 76 5.13 16.78 -8.18
N SER A 77 4.59 17.07 -6.99
CA SER A 77 3.64 18.16 -6.78
C SER A 77 3.96 18.94 -5.49
N ARG A 78 3.08 19.88 -5.09
CA ARG A 78 3.17 20.53 -3.76
C ARG A 78 2.81 19.57 -2.63
N ASP A 79 1.93 18.62 -2.92
CA ASP A 79 1.59 17.51 -2.06
C ASP A 79 2.62 16.38 -2.25
N VAL A 80 3.05 15.78 -1.14
CA VAL A 80 4.01 14.66 -1.10
C VAL A 80 3.34 13.32 -1.34
N SER A 81 2.01 13.22 -1.19
CA SER A 81 1.23 12.02 -1.46
C SER A 81 0.17 12.17 -2.57
N PRO A 82 0.49 12.73 -3.75
CA PRO A 82 -0.53 13.16 -4.72
C PRO A 82 -1.29 12.03 -5.44
N HIS A 83 -0.88 10.77 -5.24
CA HIS A 83 -1.49 9.58 -5.82
C HIS A 83 -1.11 8.34 -5.01
N PRO A 84 -1.69 7.16 -5.29
CA PRO A 84 -1.29 5.93 -4.64
C PRO A 84 0.15 5.53 -4.94
N PHE A 85 0.89 5.12 -3.90
CA PHE A 85 2.21 4.50 -4.00
C PHE A 85 2.59 3.77 -2.70
N ALA A 86 3.63 2.96 -2.79
CA ALA A 86 4.20 2.22 -1.67
C ALA A 86 5.68 2.61 -1.49
N LEU A 87 6.05 2.95 -0.27
CA LEU A 87 7.43 3.14 0.14
C LEU A 87 7.88 1.91 0.94
N GLU A 88 8.68 1.05 0.31
CA GLU A 88 9.31 -0.11 0.94
C GLU A 88 10.63 0.32 1.59
N ILE A 89 10.87 -0.09 2.84
CA ILE A 89 12.12 0.13 3.58
C ILE A 89 12.62 -1.21 4.11
N ASN A 90 13.69 -1.73 3.50
CA ASN A 90 14.39 -2.93 3.94
C ASN A 90 15.58 -2.55 4.84
N TYR A 91 15.47 -2.84 6.13
CA TYR A 91 16.47 -2.48 7.12
C TYR A 91 17.66 -3.43 7.08
N GLN A 92 18.87 -2.87 7.16
CA GLN A 92 20.11 -3.64 7.11
C GLN A 92 20.80 -3.71 8.49
N ARG A 93 20.10 -3.26 9.53
CA ARG A 93 20.51 -3.28 10.94
C ARG A 93 19.32 -3.47 11.86
N ASP A 94 19.61 -3.82 13.11
CA ASP A 94 18.64 -3.82 14.20
C ASP A 94 18.35 -2.39 14.64
N ILE A 95 17.06 -2.07 14.82
CA ILE A 95 16.58 -0.78 15.34
C ILE A 95 15.43 -1.07 16.30
N SER A 96 15.51 -0.59 17.53
CA SER A 96 14.38 -0.74 18.47
C SER A 96 13.21 0.12 18.03
N LYS A 97 12.00 -0.23 18.48
CA LYS A 97 10.81 0.56 18.25
C LYS A 97 10.97 2.01 18.75
N GLU A 98 11.56 2.17 19.93
CA GLU A 98 11.81 3.47 20.55
C GLU A 98 12.76 4.30 19.68
N GLN A 99 13.85 3.70 19.20
CA GLN A 99 14.78 4.36 18.29
C GLN A 99 14.12 4.78 16.97
N LEU A 100 13.21 3.97 16.42
CA LEU A 100 12.44 4.36 15.23
C LEU A 100 11.56 5.59 15.51
N LEU A 101 10.88 5.63 16.65
CA LEU A 101 10.03 6.75 17.03
C LEU A 101 10.85 8.03 17.26
N ASP A 102 11.97 7.92 17.97
CA ASP A 102 12.88 9.04 18.26
C ASP A 102 13.42 9.66 16.97
N VAL A 103 13.93 8.82 16.06
CA VAL A 103 14.43 9.30 14.76
C VAL A 103 13.29 9.91 13.92
N THR A 104 12.10 9.32 13.97
CA THR A 104 10.93 9.87 13.25
C THR A 104 10.57 11.27 13.75
N ASP A 105 10.53 11.49 15.07
CA ASP A 105 10.28 12.81 15.66
C ASP A 105 11.39 13.81 15.29
N GLU A 106 12.65 13.39 15.34
CA GLU A 106 13.81 14.22 14.96
C GLU A 106 13.69 14.68 13.48
N GLN A 107 13.35 13.77 12.57
CA GLN A 107 13.15 14.11 11.15
C GLN A 107 12.01 15.13 10.99
N TRP A 108 10.90 14.92 11.70
CA TRP A 108 9.78 15.86 11.65
C TRP A 108 10.10 17.22 12.26
N GLN A 109 10.90 17.27 13.33
CA GLN A 109 11.39 18.52 13.91
C GLN A 109 12.20 19.31 12.89
N LYS A 110 13.11 18.65 12.16
CA LYS A 110 13.95 19.28 11.12
C LYS A 110 13.14 19.71 9.89
N LEU A 111 12.08 19.00 9.56
CA LEU A 111 11.12 19.39 8.53
C LEU A 111 10.23 20.58 8.95
N GLY A 112 10.26 20.97 10.23
CA GLY A 112 9.56 22.13 10.76
C GLY A 112 8.12 21.86 11.21
N PHE A 113 7.73 20.59 11.40
CA PHE A 113 6.43 20.27 12.00
C PHE A 113 6.40 20.71 13.45
N THR A 114 5.27 21.26 13.91
CA THR A 114 5.16 21.75 15.29
C THR A 114 5.05 20.60 16.28
N GLU A 115 5.63 20.79 17.47
CA GLU A 115 5.68 19.78 18.52
C GLU A 115 4.30 19.17 18.87
N PRO A 116 3.19 19.93 18.99
CA PRO A 116 1.88 19.34 19.27
C PRO A 116 1.41 18.34 18.23
N TYR A 117 1.68 18.58 16.94
CA TYR A 117 1.35 17.62 15.89
C TYR A 117 2.25 16.39 15.98
N ARG A 118 3.57 16.60 16.14
CA ARG A 118 4.52 15.49 16.21
C ARG A 118 4.24 14.56 17.38
N GLN A 119 4.01 15.09 18.58
CA GLN A 119 3.69 14.27 19.76
C GLN A 119 2.42 13.44 19.56
N LYS A 120 1.35 14.04 19.01
CA LYS A 120 0.13 13.31 18.67
C LYS A 120 0.41 12.15 17.71
N TRP A 121 1.19 12.41 16.66
CA TRP A 121 1.52 11.42 15.64
C TRP A 121 2.46 10.33 16.13
N ILE A 122 3.43 10.65 16.99
CA ILE A 122 4.31 9.66 17.63
C ILE A 122 3.50 8.70 18.50
N LEU A 123 2.52 9.18 19.26
CA LEU A 123 1.62 8.31 20.03
C LEU A 123 0.83 7.36 19.12
N GLU A 124 0.41 7.82 17.94
CA GLU A 124 -0.29 6.99 16.97
C GLU A 124 0.65 5.92 16.38
N LEU A 125 1.86 6.31 15.95
CA LEU A 125 2.87 5.40 15.41
C LEU A 125 3.37 4.38 16.43
N ASP A 126 3.44 4.75 17.71
CA ASP A 126 3.82 3.84 18.80
C ASP A 126 2.90 2.61 18.85
N THR A 127 1.62 2.74 18.49
CA THR A 127 0.72 1.57 18.46
C THR A 127 1.01 0.59 17.32
N MET A 128 1.77 1.01 16.31
CA MET A 128 1.96 0.27 15.05
C MET A 128 3.41 -0.18 14.83
N PHE A 129 4.39 0.59 15.30
CA PHE A 129 5.79 0.31 15.03
C PHE A 129 6.26 -0.99 15.72
N PRO A 130 6.83 -1.94 14.96
CA PRO A 130 7.49 -3.10 15.53
C PRO A 130 8.94 -2.78 15.92
N ASN A 131 9.56 -3.68 16.67
CA ASN A 131 11.02 -3.74 16.70
C ASN A 131 11.53 -4.26 15.36
N ILE A 132 12.58 -3.64 14.82
CA ILE A 132 13.18 -4.01 13.54
C ILE A 132 14.45 -4.82 13.77
N LYS A 133 14.55 -5.94 13.08
CA LYS A 133 15.77 -6.72 12.93
C LYS A 133 16.36 -6.52 11.54
N LYS A 134 17.67 -6.72 11.44
CA LYS A 134 18.35 -6.74 10.15
C LYS A 134 17.65 -7.71 9.18
N GLY A 135 17.31 -7.20 8.01
CA GLY A 135 16.59 -7.91 6.95
C GLY A 135 15.08 -7.71 6.97
N ASP A 136 14.52 -7.16 8.06
CA ASP A 136 13.10 -6.85 8.14
C ASP A 136 12.73 -5.73 7.17
N GLU A 137 11.45 -5.70 6.78
CA GLU A 137 10.89 -4.71 5.89
C GLU A 137 9.70 -4.01 6.54
N LEU A 138 9.69 -2.69 6.46
CA LEU A 138 8.53 -1.86 6.77
C LEU A 138 8.10 -1.15 5.48
N THR A 139 6.86 -1.36 5.08
CA THR A 139 6.27 -0.72 3.92
C THR A 139 5.18 0.23 4.36
N TYR A 140 5.23 1.46 3.85
CA TYR A 140 4.16 2.43 3.98
C TYR A 140 3.40 2.54 2.67
N LEU A 141 2.14 2.12 2.66
CA LEU A 141 1.26 2.13 1.51
C LEU A 141 0.26 3.27 1.66
N THR A 142 0.14 4.14 0.66
CA THR A 142 -0.81 5.25 0.67
C THR A 142 -1.73 5.18 -0.54
N ASP A 143 -2.99 5.61 -0.36
CA ASP A 143 -3.93 5.90 -1.46
C ASP A 143 -3.88 7.39 -1.88
N GLY A 144 -2.99 8.17 -1.27
CA GLY A 144 -2.85 9.62 -1.41
C GLY A 144 -3.59 10.45 -0.37
N LYS A 145 -4.35 9.81 0.54
CA LYS A 145 -5.00 10.47 1.68
C LYS A 145 -4.83 9.70 2.98
N ASN A 146 -5.01 8.39 2.91
CA ASN A 146 -4.84 7.46 4.01
C ASN A 146 -3.61 6.60 3.76
N GLY A 147 -3.04 6.11 4.85
CA GLY A 147 -1.88 5.24 4.84
C GLY A 147 -2.13 3.92 5.57
N GLN A 148 -1.24 2.97 5.32
CA GLN A 148 -1.19 1.67 5.97
C GLN A 148 0.27 1.27 6.18
N LEU A 149 0.59 0.86 7.40
CA LEU A 149 1.90 0.30 7.74
C LEU A 149 1.84 -1.22 7.67
N ILE A 150 2.75 -1.79 6.90
CA ILE A 150 2.87 -3.23 6.65
C ILE A 150 4.28 -3.65 7.03
N TYR A 151 4.40 -4.64 7.88
CA TYR A 151 5.67 -5.21 8.33
C TYR A 151 5.86 -6.62 7.78
N ARG A 152 7.08 -6.94 7.39
CA ARG A 152 7.52 -8.29 7.05
C ARG A 152 8.83 -8.60 7.75
N LYS A 153 8.83 -9.70 8.50
CA LYS A 153 10.03 -10.22 9.14
C LYS A 153 10.94 -10.90 8.10
N ALA A 154 12.26 -10.72 8.24
CA ALA A 154 13.25 -11.37 7.39
C ALA A 154 13.02 -12.89 7.30
N GLY A 155 13.01 -13.42 6.07
CA GLY A 155 12.85 -14.85 5.80
C GLY A 155 11.49 -15.45 6.20
N SER A 156 10.48 -14.60 6.49
CA SER A 156 9.13 -15.03 6.87
C SER A 156 8.10 -14.53 5.85
N GLU A 157 7.17 -15.39 5.48
CA GLU A 157 5.92 -15.04 4.80
C GLU A 157 4.75 -15.37 5.76
N PRO A 158 3.69 -14.55 5.86
CA PRO A 158 3.32 -13.41 5.00
C PRO A 158 3.64 -12.01 5.57
N TYR A 159 3.43 -10.99 4.74
CA TYR A 159 3.28 -9.60 5.17
C TYR A 159 2.17 -9.44 6.22
N LYS A 160 2.41 -8.62 7.24
CA LYS A 160 1.44 -8.29 8.29
C LYS A 160 1.18 -6.81 8.34
N THR A 161 -0.09 -6.41 8.19
CA THR A 161 -0.52 -5.05 8.52
C THR A 161 -0.37 -4.80 10.01
N VAL A 162 0.35 -3.74 10.38
CA VAL A 162 0.58 -3.35 11.77
C VAL A 162 -0.20 -2.11 12.17
N GLY A 163 -0.74 -1.36 11.21
CA GLY A 163 -1.74 -0.33 11.49
C GLY A 163 -2.14 0.50 10.27
N TYR A 164 -3.03 1.46 10.50
CA TYR A 164 -3.61 2.33 9.49
C TYR A 164 -3.52 3.77 9.95
N VAL A 165 -3.21 4.67 9.01
CA VAL A 165 -3.15 6.12 9.22
C VAL A 165 -4.32 6.74 8.48
N LYS A 166 -5.26 7.34 9.21
CA LYS A 166 -6.44 8.01 8.62
C LYS A 166 -6.32 9.53 8.58
N ASP A 167 -5.37 10.09 9.33
CA ASP A 167 -5.06 11.51 9.32
C ASP A 167 -4.16 11.80 8.10
N GLU A 168 -4.72 12.48 7.09
CA GLU A 168 -3.99 12.88 5.87
C GLU A 168 -2.72 13.67 6.19
N ARG A 169 -2.73 14.48 7.26
CA ARG A 169 -1.54 15.23 7.67
C ARG A 169 -0.45 14.33 8.22
N LEU A 170 -0.81 13.24 8.90
CA LEU A 170 0.16 12.22 9.34
C LEU A 170 0.68 11.42 8.14
N ASN A 171 -0.20 11.08 7.19
CA ASN A 171 0.20 10.43 5.94
C ASN A 171 1.27 11.25 5.22
N ASP A 172 1.04 12.55 5.04
CA ASP A 172 2.00 13.45 4.43
C ASP A 172 3.25 13.66 5.28
N ALA A 173 3.11 13.83 6.59
CA ALA A 173 4.25 14.04 7.48
C ALA A 173 5.19 12.83 7.47
N PHE A 174 4.66 11.62 7.54
CA PHE A 174 5.47 10.40 7.49
C PHE A 174 6.22 10.29 6.16
N LEU A 175 5.52 10.43 5.04
CA LEU A 175 6.11 10.34 3.70
C LEU A 175 7.10 11.47 3.41
N SER A 176 6.92 12.64 4.03
CA SER A 176 7.81 13.80 3.90
C SER A 176 9.24 13.52 4.33
N ILE A 177 9.47 12.57 5.25
CA ILE A 177 10.83 12.18 5.68
C ILE A 177 11.69 11.77 4.47
N TRP A 178 11.10 11.10 3.48
CA TRP A 178 11.80 10.65 2.27
C TRP A 178 11.52 11.52 1.04
N LEU A 179 10.28 12.00 0.88
CA LEU A 179 9.79 12.56 -0.38
C LEU A 179 9.68 14.10 -0.38
N SER A 180 9.79 14.75 0.79
CA SER A 180 9.76 16.21 0.85
C SER A 180 11.00 16.80 0.17
N PRO A 181 10.88 17.89 -0.62
CA PRO A 181 12.05 18.61 -1.12
C PRO A 181 12.94 19.17 0.01
N LYS A 182 12.44 19.23 1.24
CA LYS A 182 13.17 19.67 2.45
C LYS A 182 13.74 18.50 3.28
N THR A 183 13.67 17.26 2.80
CA THR A 183 14.27 16.10 3.48
C THR A 183 15.76 16.30 3.73
N GLU A 184 16.27 15.73 4.83
CA GLU A 184 17.70 15.66 5.09
C GLU A 184 18.48 14.81 4.06
N PHE A 185 17.79 13.97 3.28
CA PHE A 185 18.40 13.05 2.34
C PHE A 185 18.06 13.39 0.87
N PRO A 186 18.47 14.55 0.32
CA PRO A 186 18.04 15.00 -1.00
C PRO A 186 18.52 14.10 -2.15
N LYS A 187 19.68 13.42 -2.00
CA LYS A 187 20.17 12.44 -2.97
C LYS A 187 19.28 11.19 -2.99
N LEU A 188 18.96 10.67 -1.81
CA LEU A 188 18.07 9.52 -1.62
C LEU A 188 16.69 9.82 -2.23
N ARG A 189 16.14 11.00 -1.96
CA ARG A 189 14.89 11.45 -2.57
C ARG A 189 14.94 11.38 -4.09
N LYS A 190 15.94 12.01 -4.72
CA LYS A 190 16.07 12.03 -6.19
C LYS A 190 16.11 10.62 -6.78
N GLN A 191 16.79 9.70 -6.11
CA GLN A 191 16.83 8.29 -6.51
C GLN A 191 15.45 7.63 -6.41
N LEU A 192 14.72 7.83 -5.31
CA LEU A 192 13.38 7.27 -5.11
C LEU A 192 12.35 7.77 -6.13
N ILE A 193 12.38 9.05 -6.48
CA ILE A 193 11.41 9.64 -7.42
C ILE A 193 11.86 9.57 -8.89
N GLY A 194 12.83 8.72 -9.22
CA GLY A 194 13.27 8.48 -10.61
C GLY A 194 13.98 9.67 -11.26
N GLN A 195 14.54 10.60 -10.48
CA GLN A 195 15.24 11.79 -10.97
C GLN A 195 16.76 11.62 -11.10
N VAL A 196 17.26 10.40 -10.99
CA VAL A 196 18.67 10.09 -11.28
C VAL A 196 18.71 9.39 -12.63
N ARG A 197 19.21 10.11 -13.64
CA ARG A 197 19.65 9.55 -14.92
C ARG A 197 21.15 9.33 -14.87
#